data_AF-A0A6J4CVH2-F1
#
_entry.id   AF-A0A6J4CVH2-F1
#
_cell.length_a   1.000
_cell.length_b   1.000
_cell.length_c   1.000
_cell.angle_alpha   90.00
_cell.angle_beta   90.00
_cell.angle_gamma   90.00
#
_symmetry.space_group_name_H-M   'P 1'
#
loop_
_entity.id
_entity.type
_entity.pdbx_description
1 polymer ?
#
loop_
_entity_poly.entity_id
_entity_poly.type
_entity_poly.pdbx_seq_one_letter_code
_entity_poly.pdbx_strand_id
1 'polypeptide(L)' 'MGFLIGVGVGVVTQGVSTSSFFGMMASTGIAFTIFGHNRVELDFKLLANKDVSWWGGIVNVGYQYVF' A
#
# COMPACT_ATOMS: atom_id res chain seq x y z
N MET A 1 0.42 19.47 2.55
CA MET A 1 -0.33 18.19 2.45
C MET A 1 -0.27 17.71 1.03
N GLY A 2 -0.10 16.41 0.82
CA GLY A 2 -0.04 15.79 -0.49
C GLY A 2 -1.03 14.64 -0.61
N PHE A 3 -1.46 14.36 -1.83
CA PHE A 3 -2.18 13.13 -2.16
C PHE A 3 -1.19 12.07 -2.63
N LEU A 4 -1.44 10.84 -2.24
CA LEU A 4 -0.73 9.65 -2.67
C LEU A 4 -1.60 8.94 -3.69
N ILE A 5 -1.02 8.61 -4.84
CA ILE A 5 -1.58 7.65 -5.79
C ILE A 5 -0.45 6.74 -6.26
N GLY A 6 -0.69 5.44 -6.22
CA GLY A 6 0.34 4.46 -6.53
C GLY A 6 -0.24 3.24 -7.22
N VAL A 7 0.59 2.62 -8.05
CA VAL A 7 0.36 1.28 -8.59
C VAL A 7 1.63 0.46 -8.35
N GLY A 8 1.46 -0.82 -8.06
CA GLY A 8 2.57 -1.72 -7.75
C GLY A 8 2.30 -3.13 -8.27
N VAL A 9 3.38 -3.85 -8.51
CA VAL A 9 3.36 -5.29 -8.82
C VAL A 9 4.31 -5.98 -7.85
N GLY A 10 3.97 -7.18 -7.42
CA GLY A 10 4.77 -7.89 -6.45
C GLY A 10 4.36 -9.33 -6.25
N VAL A 11 5.03 -9.98 -5.31
CA VAL A 11 4.73 -11.34 -4.90
C VAL A 11 3.95 -11.28 -3.59
N VAL A 12 2.77 -11.88 -3.57
CA VAL A 12 1.83 -11.86 -2.44
C VAL A 12 1.67 -13.29 -1.90
N THR A 13 1.53 -13.40 -0.58
CA THR A 13 1.14 -14.63 0.12
C THR A 13 -0.12 -14.33 0.93
N GLN A 14 -1.01 -15.32 1.10
CA GLN A 14 -2.29 -15.09 1.78
C GLN A 14 -2.61 -16.18 2.81
N GLY A 15 -3.07 -15.74 3.99
CA GLY A 15 -3.60 -16.60 5.04
C GLY A 15 -2.61 -17.66 5.52
N VAL A 16 -3.08 -18.91 5.57
CA VAL A 16 -2.31 -20.10 5.98
C VAL A 16 -1.58 -20.78 4.83
N SER A 17 -1.76 -20.31 3.59
CA SER A 17 -0.99 -20.84 2.46
C SER A 17 0.37 -20.17 2.38
N THR A 18 1.43 -20.98 2.30
CA THR A 18 2.80 -20.53 2.02
C THR A 18 3.09 -20.41 0.53
N SER A 19 2.12 -20.71 -0.34
CA SER A 19 2.26 -20.53 -1.79
C SER A 19 2.22 -19.04 -2.15
N SER A 20 3.28 -18.56 -2.78
CA SER A 20 3.35 -17.19 -3.28
C SER A 20 2.79 -17.09 -4.70
N PHE A 21 2.19 -15.95 -5.03
CA PHE A 21 1.68 -15.67 -6.37
C PHE A 21 1.95 -14.22 -6.77
N PHE A 22 1.96 -13.95 -8.07
CA PHE A 22 2.05 -12.59 -8.60
C PHE A 22 0.75 -11.84 -8.33
N GLY A 23 0.88 -10.67 -7.72
CA GLY A 23 -0.20 -9.76 -7.40
C GLY A 23 0.08 -8.34 -7.89
N MET A 24 -1.01 -7.61 -8.08
CA MET A 24 -1.03 -6.19 -8.39
C MET A 24 -1.58 -5.42 -7.19
N MET A 25 -1.16 -4.17 -7.06
CA MET A 25 -1.58 -3.26 -6.00
C MET A 25 -1.94 -1.90 -6.61
N ALA A 26 -3.01 -1.30 -6.15
CA ALA A 26 -3.30 0.12 -6.34
C ALA A 26 -3.40 0.78 -4.96
N SER A 27 -2.84 1.97 -4.79
CA SER A 27 -2.87 2.71 -3.52
C SER A 27 -3.35 4.14 -3.70
N THR A 28 -4.05 4.65 -2.71
CA THR A 28 -4.48 6.04 -2.63
C THR A 28 -4.49 6.51 -1.18
N GLY A 29 -4.06 7.74 -0.94
CA GLY A 29 -3.93 8.24 0.41
C GLY A 29 -3.65 9.73 0.51
N ILE A 30 -3.44 10.17 1.74
CA ILE A 30 -3.05 11.53 2.08
C ILE A 30 -1.81 11.51 2.95
N ALA A 31 -0.94 12.50 2.76
CA ALA A 31 0.26 12.69 3.54
C ALA A 31 0.37 14.11 4.08
N PHE A 32 0.81 14.22 5.33
CA PHE A 32 1.03 15.45 6.06
C PHE A 32 2.52 15.56 6.40
N THR A 33 3.17 16.60 5.92
CA THR A 33 4.55 16.91 6.30
C THR A 33 4.54 17.93 7.45
N ILE A 34 5.22 17.60 8.53
CA ILE A 34 5.39 18.36 9.77
C ILE A 34 6.87 18.68 9.93
N PHE A 35 7.22 19.95 10.19
CA PHE A 35 8.60 20.41 10.36
C PHE A 35 9.53 20.08 9.19
N GLY A 36 9.02 20.07 7.95
CA GLY A 36 9.79 19.88 6.71
C GLY A 36 10.26 18.44 6.44
N HIS A 37 10.50 17.64 7.48
CA HIS A 37 11.12 16.31 7.36
C HIS A 37 10.25 15.17 7.89
N ASN A 38 9.31 15.42 8.80
CA ASN A 38 8.48 14.37 9.39
C ASN A 38 7.21 14.24 8.56
N ARG A 39 6.91 13.05 8.06
CA ARG A 39 5.75 12.81 7.20
C ARG A 39 4.86 11.74 7.82
N VAL A 40 3.60 12.09 8.05
CA VAL A 40 2.55 11.17 8.49
C VAL A 40 1.67 10.84 7.30
N GLU A 41 1.40 9.57 7.08
CA GLU A 41 0.64 9.09 5.93
C GLU A 41 -0.58 8.29 6.39
N LEU A 42 -1.71 8.52 5.73
CA LEU A 42 -2.89 7.67 5.80
C LEU A 42 -3.14 7.16 4.40
N ASP A 43 -3.03 5.86 4.19
CA ASP A 43 -3.04 5.25 2.86
C ASP A 43 -3.96 4.02 2.83
N PHE A 44 -4.53 3.79 1.67
CA PHE A 44 -5.42 2.67 1.38
C PHE A 44 -4.88 1.94 0.17
N LYS A 45 -4.59 0.65 0.33
CA LYS A 45 -4.06 -0.22 -0.70
C LYS A 45 -5.06 -1.30 -1.03
N LEU A 46 -5.42 -1.42 -2.30
CA LEU A 46 -6.14 -2.54 -2.85
C LEU A 46 -5.12 -3.49 -3.49
N LEU A 47 -5.16 -4.78 -3.11
CA LEU A 47 -4.33 -5.83 -3.70
C LEU A 47 -5.23 -6.82 -4.42
N ALA A 48 -4.77 -7.36 -5.54
CA ALA A 48 -5.43 -8.45 -6.26
C ALA A 48 -4.40 -9.41 -6.86
N ASN A 49 -4.76 -10.67 -7.01
CA ASN A 49 -3.94 -11.62 -7.77
C ASN A 49 -4.10 -11.41 -9.28
N LYS A 50 -3.20 -11.98 -10.09
CA LYS A 50 -3.23 -11.84 -11.57
C LYS A 50 -4.58 -12.20 -12.19
N ASP A 51 -5.26 -13.21 -11.65
CA ASP A 51 -6.52 -13.74 -12.17
C ASP A 51 -7.74 -13.03 -11.55
N VAL A 52 -7.52 -12.05 -10.66
CA VAL A 52 -8.54 -11.30 -9.90
C VAL A 52 -9.54 -12.23 -9.18
N SER A 53 -9.14 -13.47 -8.91
CA SER A 53 -9.93 -14.43 -8.14
C SER A 53 -9.94 -14.10 -6.65
N TRP A 54 -9.00 -13.27 -6.20
CA TRP A 54 -8.91 -12.76 -4.84
C TRP A 54 -8.46 -11.30 -4.85
N TRP A 55 -9.04 -10.52 -3.93
CA TRP A 55 -8.60 -9.17 -3.63
C TRP A 55 -8.65 -8.91 -2.13
N GLY A 56 -7.84 -7.96 -1.67
CA GLY A 56 -7.76 -7.55 -0.27
C GLY A 56 -7.51 -6.06 -0.15
N GLY A 57 -8.08 -5.44 0.88
CA GLY A 57 -7.84 -4.03 1.22
C GLY A 57 -6.96 -3.92 2.45
N ILE A 58 -5.99 -3.01 2.43
CA ILE A 58 -5.15 -2.65 3.57
C ILE A 58 -5.30 -1.15 3.81
N VAL A 59 -5.70 -0.78 5.01
CA VAL A 59 -5.62 0.61 5.49
C VAL A 59 -4.40 0.69 6.40
N ASN A 60 -3.51 1.65 6.14
CA ASN A 60 -2.32 1.89 6.95
C ASN A 60 -2.23 3.34 7.40
N VAL A 61 -1.68 3.51 8.61
CA VAL A 61 -1.20 4.79 9.11
C VAL A 61 0.32 4.64 9.24
N GLY A 62 1.07 5.48 8.55
CA GLY A 62 2.51 5.42 8.46
C GLY A 62 3.17 6.69 8.98
N TYR A 63 4.41 6.54 9.46
CA TYR A 63 5.31 7.65 9.75
C TYR A 63 6.61 7.43 8.99
N GLN A 64 7.07 8.46 8.29
CA GLN A 64 8.32 8.45 7.54
C GLN A 64 9.11 9.74 7.82
N TYR A 65 10.42 9.61 7.96
CA TYR A 65 11.33 10.75 7.95
C TYR A 65 11.94 10.90 6.55
N VAL A 66 11.84 12.10 5.96
CA VAL A 66 12.38 12.44 4.64
C VAL A 66 13.63 13.29 4.84
N PHE A 67 14.78 12.74 4.46
CA PHE A 67 16.11 13.38 4.53
C PHE A 67 16.37 14.30 3.34
#